data_AF-A0A2T6ZCK3-F1
#
_entry.id   AF-A0A2T6ZCK3-F1
#
_cell.length_a   1.000
_cell.length_b   1.000
_cell.length_c   1.000
_cell.angle_alpha   90.00
_cell.angle_beta   90.00
_cell.angle_gamma   90.00
#
_symmetry.space_group_name_H-M   'P 1'
#
loop_
_entity.id
_entity.type
_entity.pdbx_description
1 polymer ?
#
loop_
_entity_poly.entity_id
_entity_poly.type
_entity_poly.pdbx_seq_one_letter_code
_entity_poly.pdbx_strand_id
1 'polypeptide(L)'
;MFTPVESSFGAFLLHLSTTHLLLGNGRVLGASGVLGSAFWKPDGHNIPLLVGMGISALGAWYFDTWWKPSNAGAPEIFGGWTWVICGLLVGVGTKYSNGCTSGHMLCGIPLGRLRSVVAAITFSATCLVAATVVGAYTESPCGSTPCYTPTYPTPARVKQLIAITATAMAITRTSLPLLRKLPQRTAEIIASLWSGALFSLGLMIAGMTNPTKPLGFYSMITDGGKRWDPSFLMIPIFALLPNFLIWRRLVGRADAAPRGGWKTPTKKGIDFKLIAGSAVFGIGWGLLGVCPGPGIVGGFLGGWRGASWVFGFVLGRY
;
A
#
# COMPACT_ATOMS: atom_id res chain seq x y z
N MET A 1 -4.01 18.43 -1.41
CA MET A 1 -4.81 19.01 -0.30
C MET A 1 -4.91 17.97 0.80
N PHE A 2 -4.68 18.36 2.04
CA PHE A 2 -4.67 17.47 3.18
C PHE A 2 -6.06 16.91 3.47
N THR A 3 -6.24 15.60 3.40
CA THR A 3 -7.52 14.89 3.60
C THR A 3 -7.45 14.01 4.84
N PRO A 4 -7.37 14.60 6.07
CA PRO A 4 -7.12 13.84 7.28
C PRO A 4 -8.17 12.76 7.54
N VAL A 5 -9.43 13.05 7.25
CA VAL A 5 -10.55 12.15 7.57
C VAL A 5 -10.49 10.90 6.69
N GLU A 6 -10.49 11.07 5.37
CA GLU A 6 -10.42 9.98 4.41
C GLU A 6 -9.14 9.15 4.57
N SER A 7 -7.99 9.82 4.75
CA SER A 7 -6.71 9.14 4.95
C SER A 7 -6.66 8.35 6.25
N SER A 8 -7.34 8.79 7.32
CA SER A 8 -7.46 8.04 8.57
C SER A 8 -8.33 6.78 8.41
N PHE A 9 -9.52 6.92 7.82
CA PHE A 9 -10.41 5.78 7.56
C PHE A 9 -9.77 4.75 6.63
N GLY A 10 -9.15 5.20 5.53
CA GLY A 10 -8.43 4.34 4.61
C GLY A 10 -7.25 3.63 5.29
N ALA A 11 -6.44 4.35 6.08
CA ALA A 11 -5.36 3.75 6.87
C ALA A 11 -5.86 2.68 7.86
N PHE A 12 -6.98 2.93 8.54
CA PHE A 12 -7.58 1.94 9.44
C PHE A 12 -8.05 0.69 8.69
N LEU A 13 -8.60 0.82 7.48
CA LEU A 13 -8.92 -0.34 6.62
C LEU A 13 -7.66 -1.13 6.22
N LEU A 14 -6.52 -0.46 6.00
CA LEU A 14 -5.23 -1.14 5.76
C LEU A 14 -4.78 -1.95 7.00
N HIS A 15 -5.00 -1.42 8.21
CA HIS A 15 -4.78 -2.17 9.45
C HIS A 15 -5.68 -3.41 9.53
N LEU A 16 -6.99 -3.25 9.30
CA LEU A 16 -7.93 -4.38 9.30
C LEU A 16 -7.52 -5.44 8.27
N SER A 17 -7.19 -5.03 7.05
CA SER A 17 -6.73 -5.90 5.97
C SER A 17 -5.51 -6.74 6.38
N THR A 18 -4.45 -6.07 6.84
CA THR A 18 -3.18 -6.73 7.17
C THR A 18 -3.29 -7.60 8.41
N THR A 19 -4.05 -7.15 9.42
CA THR A 19 -4.31 -7.94 10.63
C THR A 19 -5.17 -9.15 10.32
N HIS A 20 -6.21 -9.02 9.50
CA HIS A 20 -7.03 -10.15 9.08
C HIS A 20 -6.22 -11.20 8.34
N LEU A 21 -5.33 -10.79 7.43
CA LEU A 21 -4.47 -11.72 6.69
C LEU A 21 -3.52 -12.47 7.64
N LEU A 22 -2.93 -11.73 8.59
CA LEU A 22 -2.00 -12.30 9.56
C LEU A 22 -2.69 -13.29 10.49
N LEU A 23 -3.86 -12.95 11.03
CA LEU A 23 -4.58 -13.81 11.96
C LEU A 23 -5.34 -14.95 11.27
N GLY A 24 -5.70 -14.79 9.99
CA GLY A 24 -6.36 -15.82 9.18
C GLY A 24 -5.38 -16.83 8.58
N ASN A 25 -4.22 -16.36 8.10
CA ASN A 25 -3.28 -17.16 7.27
C ASN A 25 -1.87 -17.28 7.84
N GLY A 26 -1.56 -16.54 8.91
CA GLY A 26 -0.25 -16.51 9.53
C GLY A 26 0.78 -15.74 8.71
N ARG A 27 0.36 -15.17 7.57
CA ARG A 27 1.20 -14.50 6.58
C ARG A 27 1.02 -13.00 6.66
N VAL A 28 2.06 -12.27 6.24
CA VAL A 28 2.01 -10.82 6.10
C VAL A 28 1.66 -10.42 4.67
N LEU A 29 1.04 -9.25 4.51
CA LEU A 29 0.72 -8.72 3.19
C LEU A 29 1.99 -8.18 2.52
N GLY A 30 2.22 -8.58 1.28
CA GLY A 30 3.32 -8.10 0.45
C GLY A 30 2.87 -7.85 -0.98
N ALA A 31 2.44 -6.63 -1.30
CA ALA A 31 1.88 -6.28 -2.61
C ALA A 31 2.85 -6.57 -3.77
N SER A 32 4.15 -6.30 -3.60
CA SER A 32 5.17 -6.63 -4.61
C SER A 32 5.34 -8.14 -4.83
N GLY A 33 5.24 -8.93 -3.75
CA GLY A 33 5.26 -10.39 -3.82
C GLY A 33 4.05 -10.92 -4.57
N VAL A 34 2.86 -10.41 -4.23
CA VAL A 34 1.59 -10.77 -4.87
C VAL A 34 1.64 -10.48 -6.36
N LEU A 35 1.95 -9.24 -6.75
CA LEU A 35 2.02 -8.85 -8.15
C LEU A 35 3.09 -9.65 -8.92
N GLY A 36 4.31 -9.78 -8.37
CA GLY A 36 5.37 -10.53 -9.06
C GLY A 36 5.07 -12.02 -9.20
N SER A 37 4.50 -12.65 -8.16
CA SER A 37 4.15 -14.07 -8.20
C SER A 37 3.00 -14.36 -9.15
N ALA A 38 2.02 -13.46 -9.29
CA ALA A 38 0.89 -13.65 -10.18
C ALA A 38 1.32 -13.85 -11.65
N PHE A 39 2.43 -13.24 -12.06
CA PHE A 39 2.98 -13.38 -13.40
C PHE A 39 4.04 -14.50 -13.52
N TRP A 40 4.95 -14.60 -12.55
CA TRP A 40 6.14 -15.46 -12.71
C TRP A 40 6.03 -16.83 -12.03
N LYS A 41 5.31 -16.92 -10.91
CA LYS A 41 5.12 -18.16 -10.13
C LYS A 41 3.77 -18.12 -9.42
N PRO A 42 2.66 -18.33 -10.14
CA PRO A 42 1.33 -18.25 -9.55
C PRO A 42 1.20 -19.24 -8.41
N ASP A 43 0.82 -18.76 -7.23
CA ASP A 43 0.59 -19.60 -6.05
C ASP A 43 -0.89 -19.52 -5.63
N GLY A 44 -1.35 -20.54 -4.91
CA GLY A 44 -2.74 -20.62 -4.45
C GLY A 44 -3.13 -19.61 -3.37
N HIS A 45 -2.24 -18.68 -2.98
CA HIS A 45 -2.45 -17.77 -1.86
C HIS A 45 -2.43 -16.29 -2.26
N ASN A 46 -1.65 -15.93 -3.27
CA ASN A 46 -1.45 -14.58 -3.77
C ASN A 46 -2.49 -14.23 -4.83
N ILE A 47 -2.92 -15.19 -5.65
CA ILE A 47 -4.01 -15.00 -6.62
C ILE A 47 -5.32 -14.58 -5.91
N PRO A 48 -5.79 -15.26 -4.85
CA PRO A 48 -6.98 -14.81 -4.12
C PRO A 48 -6.84 -13.39 -3.56
N LEU A 49 -5.66 -13.00 -3.08
CA LEU A 49 -5.44 -11.63 -2.59
C LEU A 49 -5.52 -10.60 -3.73
N LEU A 50 -4.92 -10.89 -4.89
CA LEU A 50 -4.98 -10.04 -6.07
C LEU A 50 -6.42 -9.93 -6.62
N VAL A 51 -7.15 -11.04 -6.66
CA VAL A 51 -8.56 -11.09 -7.05
C VAL A 51 -9.41 -10.25 -6.10
N GLY A 52 -9.19 -10.36 -4.79
CA GLY A 52 -9.86 -9.51 -3.80
C GLY A 52 -9.61 -8.03 -4.03
N MET A 53 -8.34 -7.65 -4.32
CA MET A 53 -8.00 -6.27 -4.66
C MET A 53 -8.74 -5.78 -5.91
N GLY A 54 -8.82 -6.61 -6.95
CA GLY A 54 -9.53 -6.30 -8.19
C GLY A 54 -11.03 -6.16 -8.01
N ILE A 55 -11.68 -7.11 -7.31
CA ILE A 55 -13.12 -7.06 -7.00
C ILE A 55 -13.46 -5.76 -6.28
N SER A 56 -12.69 -5.41 -5.24
CA SER A 56 -12.95 -4.19 -4.50
C SER A 56 -12.65 -2.93 -5.31
N ALA A 57 -11.63 -2.94 -6.16
CA ALA A 57 -11.29 -1.79 -6.99
C ALA A 57 -12.43 -1.49 -7.99
N LEU A 58 -12.84 -2.52 -8.75
CA LEU A 58 -13.91 -2.43 -9.72
C LEU A 58 -15.26 -2.12 -9.06
N GLY A 59 -15.55 -2.76 -7.92
CA GLY A 59 -16.77 -2.52 -7.15
C GLY A 59 -16.84 -1.10 -6.59
N ALA A 60 -15.76 -0.61 -5.96
CA ALA A 60 -15.72 0.76 -5.44
C ALA A 60 -15.92 1.79 -6.55
N TRP A 61 -15.32 1.57 -7.73
CA TRP A 61 -15.55 2.42 -8.90
C TRP A 61 -17.00 2.36 -9.41
N TYR A 62 -17.62 1.18 -9.43
CA TYR A 62 -19.00 1.00 -9.87
C TYR A 62 -19.99 1.74 -8.97
N PHE A 63 -19.80 1.71 -7.65
CA PHE A 63 -20.69 2.37 -6.70
C PHE A 63 -20.41 3.85 -6.51
N ASP A 64 -19.14 4.27 -6.64
CA ASP A 64 -18.75 5.66 -6.42
C ASP A 64 -17.45 6.01 -7.16
N THR A 65 -17.62 6.77 -8.23
CA THR A 65 -16.52 7.17 -9.12
C THR A 65 -15.53 8.13 -8.48
N TRP A 66 -15.85 8.73 -7.32
CA TRP A 66 -14.96 9.62 -6.58
C TRP A 66 -13.65 8.93 -6.18
N TRP A 67 -13.70 7.62 -5.91
CA TRP A 67 -12.54 6.85 -5.47
C TRP A 67 -11.65 6.37 -6.62
N LYS A 68 -12.00 6.70 -7.87
CA LYS A 68 -11.21 6.32 -9.04
C LYS A 68 -9.81 6.94 -8.94
N PRO A 69 -8.73 6.16 -9.17
CA PRO A 69 -7.39 6.72 -9.26
C PRO A 69 -7.34 7.83 -10.33
N SER A 70 -6.96 9.02 -9.90
CA SER A 70 -6.65 10.14 -10.76
C SER A 70 -5.16 10.13 -11.08
N ASN A 71 -4.86 10.00 -12.37
CA ASN A 71 -3.51 10.19 -12.90
C ASN A 71 -3.24 11.66 -13.24
N ALA A 72 -4.14 12.59 -12.88
CA ALA A 72 -3.96 14.01 -13.11
C ALA A 72 -2.83 14.54 -12.22
N GLY A 73 -1.93 15.35 -12.80
CA GLY A 73 -0.74 15.83 -12.13
C GLY A 73 0.32 14.76 -11.86
N ALA A 74 0.21 13.57 -12.48
CA ALA A 74 1.29 12.59 -12.44
C ALA A 74 2.50 13.12 -13.25
N PRO A 75 3.73 13.04 -12.71
CA PRO A 75 4.93 13.50 -13.41
C PRO A 75 5.15 12.76 -14.74
N GLU A 76 5.63 13.46 -15.77
CA GLU A 76 6.03 12.88 -17.07
C GLU A 76 7.53 13.13 -17.35
N ILE A 77 8.37 12.78 -16.39
CA ILE A 77 9.83 13.02 -16.37
C ILE A 77 10.55 12.44 -17.59
N PHE A 78 10.08 11.28 -18.07
CA PHE A 78 10.60 10.58 -19.25
C PHE A 78 9.57 10.57 -20.39
N GLY A 79 8.69 11.58 -20.43
CA GLY A 79 7.55 11.62 -21.36
C GLY A 79 6.65 10.38 -21.20
N GLY A 80 6.22 9.81 -22.34
CA GLY A 80 5.34 8.62 -22.36
C GLY A 80 5.93 7.36 -21.70
N TRP A 81 7.26 7.30 -21.51
CA TRP A 81 7.93 6.16 -20.89
C TRP A 81 7.96 6.20 -19.36
N THR A 82 7.53 7.31 -18.75
CA THR A 82 7.67 7.53 -17.30
C THR A 82 7.07 6.40 -16.47
N TRP A 83 5.88 5.93 -16.84
CA TRP A 83 5.17 4.88 -16.12
C TRP A 83 5.90 3.53 -16.21
N VAL A 84 6.44 3.19 -17.39
CA VAL A 84 7.20 1.96 -17.60
C VAL A 84 8.51 1.99 -16.84
N ILE A 85 9.29 3.08 -16.97
CA ILE A 85 10.61 3.21 -16.32
C ILE A 85 10.46 3.19 -14.79
N CYS A 86 9.51 3.94 -14.23
CA CYS A 86 9.29 3.95 -12.79
C CYS A 86 8.77 2.61 -12.28
N GLY A 87 7.89 1.96 -13.05
CA GLY A 87 7.48 0.58 -12.78
C GLY A 87 8.68 -0.36 -12.71
N LEU A 88 9.58 -0.32 -13.70
CA LEU A 88 10.79 -1.13 -13.78
C LEU A 88 11.72 -0.91 -12.58
N LEU A 89 12.02 0.36 -12.25
CA LEU A 89 12.84 0.70 -11.08
C LEU A 89 12.22 0.14 -9.80
N VAL A 90 10.91 0.30 -9.61
CA VAL A 90 10.21 -0.28 -8.46
C VAL A 90 10.29 -1.82 -8.49
N GLY A 91 10.11 -2.45 -9.65
CA GLY A 91 10.26 -3.90 -9.83
C GLY A 91 11.63 -4.41 -9.37
N VAL A 92 12.70 -3.81 -9.91
CA VAL A 92 14.09 -4.11 -9.56
C VAL A 92 14.34 -3.89 -8.06
N GLY A 93 13.94 -2.73 -7.54
CA GLY A 93 14.13 -2.39 -6.14
C GLY A 93 13.44 -3.37 -5.19
N THR A 94 12.19 -3.77 -5.50
CA THR A 94 11.47 -4.77 -4.70
C THR A 94 12.05 -6.18 -4.80
N LYS A 95 12.73 -6.52 -5.90
CA LYS A 95 13.42 -7.81 -6.08
C LYS A 95 14.60 -7.91 -5.10
N TYR A 96 15.47 -6.90 -5.11
CA TYR A 96 16.68 -6.88 -4.29
C TYR A 96 16.43 -6.59 -2.80
N SER A 97 15.44 -5.76 -2.46
CA SER A 97 15.04 -5.52 -1.06
C SER A 97 14.24 -6.67 -0.44
N ASN A 98 13.69 -7.57 -1.27
CA ASN A 98 12.78 -8.65 -0.86
C ASN A 98 11.48 -8.12 -0.23
N GLY A 99 11.01 -6.95 -0.64
CA GLY A 99 9.81 -6.34 -0.08
C GLY A 99 9.41 -5.05 -0.78
N CYS A 100 8.43 -4.35 -0.23
CA CYS A 100 8.00 -3.01 -0.62
C CYS A 100 7.44 -2.30 0.61
N THR A 101 6.78 -1.15 0.45
CA THR A 101 6.13 -0.41 1.55
C THR A 101 5.17 -1.28 2.38
N SER A 102 4.30 -2.08 1.77
CA SER A 102 3.38 -2.93 2.54
C SER A 102 4.09 -4.03 3.34
N GLY A 103 5.16 -4.61 2.78
CA GLY A 103 5.94 -5.66 3.46
C GLY A 103 6.87 -5.12 4.55
N HIS A 104 7.65 -4.08 4.26
CA HIS A 104 8.61 -3.51 5.21
C HIS A 104 7.96 -2.52 6.16
N MET A 105 7.28 -1.49 5.66
CA MET A 105 6.65 -0.48 6.51
C MET A 105 5.43 -1.08 7.20
N LEU A 106 4.34 -1.35 6.48
CA LEU A 106 3.04 -1.68 7.08
C LEU A 106 3.02 -2.98 7.90
N CYS A 107 3.83 -3.97 7.54
CA CYS A 107 3.87 -5.26 8.26
C CYS A 107 5.19 -5.47 9.03
N GLY A 108 6.33 -5.17 8.42
CA GLY A 108 7.64 -5.50 8.98
C GLY A 108 8.01 -4.70 10.24
N ILE A 109 7.74 -3.39 10.25
CA ILE A 109 7.99 -2.52 11.41
C ILE A 109 7.10 -2.94 12.60
N PRO A 110 5.77 -3.17 12.43
CA PRO A 110 4.92 -3.69 13.51
C PRO A 110 5.36 -5.03 14.10
N LEU A 111 6.04 -5.87 13.31
CA LEU A 111 6.65 -7.13 13.78
C LEU A 111 8.00 -6.93 14.47
N GLY A 112 8.46 -5.69 14.67
CA GLY A 112 9.73 -5.36 15.33
C GLY A 112 10.96 -5.76 14.51
N ARG A 113 10.87 -5.80 13.18
CA ARG A 113 11.99 -6.24 12.33
C ARG A 113 12.91 -5.07 11.99
N LEU A 114 14.13 -5.06 12.55
CA LEU A 114 15.15 -4.05 12.25
C LEU A 114 15.46 -3.95 10.75
N ARG A 115 15.54 -5.09 10.04
CA ARG A 115 15.68 -5.15 8.57
C ARG A 115 14.65 -4.26 7.86
N SER A 116 13.41 -4.26 8.34
CA SER A 116 12.33 -3.48 7.74
C SER A 116 12.35 -2.01 8.09
N VAL A 117 12.84 -1.66 9.30
CA VAL A 117 13.10 -0.27 9.68
C VAL A 117 14.17 0.34 8.77
N VAL A 118 15.30 -0.36 8.62
CA VAL A 118 16.40 0.08 7.74
C VAL A 118 15.90 0.24 6.30
N ALA A 119 15.19 -0.75 5.77
CA ALA A 119 14.62 -0.65 4.43
C ALA A 119 13.71 0.58 4.26
N ALA A 120 12.84 0.83 5.24
CA ALA A 120 11.90 1.96 5.22
C ALA A 120 12.60 3.31 5.24
N ILE A 121 13.60 3.48 6.11
CA ILE A 121 14.40 4.70 6.15
C ILE A 121 15.12 4.90 4.80
N THR A 122 15.75 3.86 4.25
CA THR A 122 16.48 3.96 2.98
C THR A 122 15.57 4.36 1.82
N PHE A 123 14.41 3.71 1.65
CA PHE A 123 13.53 4.06 0.53
C PHE A 123 12.83 5.40 0.73
N SER A 124 12.54 5.80 1.97
CA SER A 124 11.90 7.10 2.24
C SER A 124 12.88 8.24 1.99
N ALA A 125 14.15 8.09 2.40
CA ALA A 125 15.20 9.06 2.12
C ALA A 125 15.46 9.22 0.62
N THR A 126 15.57 8.11 -0.11
CA THR A 126 15.81 8.14 -1.56
C THR A 126 14.59 8.62 -2.35
N CYS A 127 13.38 8.33 -1.87
CA CYS A 127 12.14 8.89 -2.42
C CYS A 127 12.09 10.41 -2.24
N LEU A 128 12.41 10.92 -1.05
CA LEU A 128 12.51 12.35 -0.78
C LEU A 128 13.50 13.03 -1.74
N VAL A 129 14.71 12.48 -1.88
CA VAL A 129 15.73 13.03 -2.78
C VAL A 129 15.25 12.99 -4.24
N ALA A 130 14.70 11.88 -4.71
CA ALA A 130 14.23 11.77 -6.10
C ALA A 130 13.07 12.72 -6.41
N ALA A 131 12.08 12.82 -5.51
CA ALA A 131 10.93 13.71 -5.67
C ALA A 131 11.33 15.19 -5.70
N THR A 132 12.35 15.56 -4.92
CA THR A 132 12.84 16.94 -4.80
C THR A 132 13.76 17.33 -5.95
N VAL A 133 14.75 16.50 -6.30
CA VAL A 133 15.73 16.78 -7.36
C VAL A 133 15.08 16.89 -8.73
N VAL A 134 14.13 15.99 -9.03
CA VAL A 134 13.50 15.95 -10.35
C VAL A 134 12.35 16.97 -10.47
N GLY A 135 11.99 17.63 -9.36
CA GLY A 135 10.85 18.53 -9.34
C GLY A 135 9.57 17.83 -9.79
N ALA A 136 9.44 16.52 -9.54
CA ALA A 136 8.35 15.68 -10.08
C ALA A 136 6.96 16.30 -9.84
N TYR A 137 6.85 17.13 -8.81
CA TYR A 137 5.68 17.89 -8.44
C TYR A 137 5.82 19.37 -8.82
N THR A 138 6.01 19.72 -10.10
CA THR A 138 6.28 21.10 -10.56
C THR A 138 5.07 22.03 -10.44
N GLU A 139 3.85 21.51 -10.57
CA GLU A 139 2.60 22.26 -10.38
C GLU A 139 1.92 21.83 -9.08
N SER A 140 1.50 22.80 -8.27
CA SER A 140 0.75 22.54 -7.05
C SER A 140 -0.67 22.09 -7.41
N PRO A 141 -1.09 20.84 -7.10
CA PRO A 141 -2.47 20.41 -7.31
C PRO A 141 -3.43 21.04 -6.29
N CYS A 142 -2.91 21.89 -5.39
CA CYS A 142 -3.67 22.67 -4.42
C CYS A 142 -3.88 24.12 -4.89
N GLY A 143 -3.45 24.46 -6.11
CA GLY A 143 -3.55 25.79 -6.67
C GLY A 143 -2.81 26.82 -5.81
N SER A 144 -3.48 27.94 -5.50
CA SER A 144 -2.95 29.03 -4.68
C SER A 144 -2.93 28.73 -3.18
N THR A 145 -3.65 27.70 -2.72
CA THR A 145 -3.70 27.33 -1.31
C THR A 145 -2.60 26.33 -0.94
N PRO A 146 -1.96 26.46 0.24
CA PRO A 146 -0.99 25.46 0.69
C PRO A 146 -1.61 24.08 0.85
N CYS A 147 -0.93 23.04 0.40
CA CYS A 147 -1.42 21.66 0.40
C CYS A 147 -1.63 21.05 1.79
N TYR A 148 -1.02 21.61 2.83
CA TYR A 148 -1.23 21.22 4.22
C TYR A 148 -2.55 21.75 4.80
N THR A 149 -3.27 22.60 4.06
CA THR A 149 -4.60 23.09 4.48
C THR A 149 -5.59 21.92 4.47
N PRO A 150 -6.27 21.63 5.60
CA PRO A 150 -7.18 20.50 5.70
C PRO A 150 -8.45 20.75 4.89
N THR A 151 -8.84 19.75 4.10
CA THR A 151 -10.14 19.66 3.42
C THR A 151 -10.96 18.57 4.07
N TYR A 152 -12.20 18.90 4.42
CA TYR A 152 -13.10 17.98 5.10
C TYR A 152 -14.18 17.44 4.15
N PRO A 153 -14.53 16.15 4.26
CA PRO A 153 -15.62 15.56 3.48
C PRO A 153 -17.00 16.11 3.90
N THR A 154 -17.97 15.95 3.02
CA THR A 154 -19.38 16.24 3.34
C THR A 154 -19.90 15.31 4.44
N PRO A 155 -20.93 15.70 5.22
CA PRO A 155 -21.51 14.82 6.24
C PRO A 155 -22.02 13.48 5.69
N ALA A 156 -22.55 13.48 4.45
CA ALA A 156 -22.96 12.25 3.77
C ALA A 156 -21.77 11.30 3.54
N ARG A 157 -20.62 11.85 3.12
CA ARG A 157 -19.39 11.11 2.91
C ARG A 157 -18.84 10.56 4.23
N VAL A 158 -18.87 11.34 5.31
CA VAL A 158 -18.47 10.86 6.65
C VAL A 158 -19.33 9.66 7.08
N LYS A 159 -20.66 9.73 6.91
CA LYS A 159 -21.56 8.61 7.22
C LYS A 159 -21.22 7.35 6.42
N GLN A 160 -20.92 7.50 5.13
CA GLN A 160 -20.50 6.38 4.28
C GLN A 160 -19.18 5.76 4.76
N LEU A 161 -18.18 6.57 5.11
CA LEU A 161 -16.89 6.08 5.64
C LEU A 161 -17.05 5.32 6.96
N ILE A 162 -17.90 5.82 7.85
CA ILE A 162 -18.25 5.14 9.11
C ILE A 162 -18.92 3.80 8.81
N ALA A 163 -19.92 3.78 7.92
CA ALA A 163 -20.64 2.55 7.58
C ALA A 163 -19.73 1.49 6.97
N ILE A 164 -18.88 1.87 6.00
CA ILE A 164 -17.90 0.97 5.37
C ILE A 164 -16.96 0.40 6.43
N THR A 165 -16.42 1.26 7.29
CA THR A 165 -15.42 0.86 8.29
C THR A 165 -16.00 -0.01 9.39
N ALA A 166 -17.20 0.33 9.87
CA ALA A 166 -17.92 -0.48 10.86
C ALA A 166 -18.25 -1.86 10.31
N THR A 167 -18.73 -1.93 9.06
CA THR A 167 -19.04 -3.20 8.37
C THR A 167 -17.78 -4.02 8.16
N ALA A 168 -16.70 -3.40 7.67
CA ALA A 168 -15.41 -4.06 7.48
C ALA A 168 -14.85 -4.64 8.78
N MET A 169 -14.94 -3.88 9.88
CA MET A 169 -14.53 -4.32 11.21
C MET A 169 -15.39 -5.48 11.71
N ALA A 170 -16.71 -5.39 11.56
CA ALA A 170 -17.64 -6.45 11.97
C ALA A 170 -17.34 -7.76 11.23
N ILE A 171 -17.24 -7.72 9.89
CA ILE A 171 -16.91 -8.91 9.06
C ILE A 171 -15.54 -9.47 9.44
N THR A 172 -14.53 -8.61 9.60
CA THR A 172 -13.17 -9.03 9.99
C THR A 172 -13.17 -9.73 11.36
N ARG A 173 -13.93 -9.22 12.32
CA ARG A 173 -14.00 -9.79 13.67
C ARG A 173 -14.77 -11.10 13.72
N THR A 174 -15.89 -11.21 13.00
CA THR A 174 -16.75 -12.40 13.01
C THR A 174 -16.19 -13.53 12.15
N SER A 175 -15.49 -13.22 11.05
CA SER A 175 -14.92 -14.23 10.15
C SER A 175 -13.73 -14.99 10.76
N LEU A 176 -12.84 -14.33 11.52
CA LEU A 176 -11.65 -14.98 12.11
C LEU A 176 -11.93 -16.28 12.90
N PRO A 177 -12.88 -16.32 13.86
CA PRO A 177 -13.18 -17.58 14.56
C PRO A 177 -13.83 -18.63 13.64
N LEU A 178 -14.56 -18.21 12.60
CA LEU A 178 -15.16 -19.12 11.62
C LEU A 178 -14.08 -19.74 10.72
N LEU A 179 -13.10 -18.96 10.28
CA LEU A 179 -11.97 -19.43 9.47
C LEU A 179 -11.20 -20.55 10.17
N ARG A 180 -11.08 -20.51 11.51
CA ARG A 180 -10.44 -21.57 12.31
C ARG A 180 -11.17 -22.91 12.27
N LYS A 181 -12.45 -22.94 11.89
CA LYS A 181 -13.25 -24.17 11.74
C LYS A 181 -13.11 -24.78 10.34
N LEU A 182 -12.78 -23.97 9.33
CA LEU A 182 -12.71 -24.38 7.93
C LEU A 182 -11.39 -25.09 7.59
N PRO A 183 -11.36 -25.96 6.56
CA PRO A 183 -10.12 -26.55 6.06
C PRO A 183 -9.06 -25.49 5.77
N GLN A 184 -7.79 -25.79 6.04
CA GLN A 184 -6.69 -24.80 6.00
C GLN A 184 -6.67 -24.03 4.67
N ARG A 185 -6.73 -24.72 3.53
CA ARG A 185 -6.69 -24.10 2.21
C ARG A 185 -7.87 -23.16 1.96
N THR A 186 -9.07 -23.55 2.39
CA THR A 186 -10.28 -22.73 2.25
C THR A 186 -10.21 -21.48 3.12
N ALA A 187 -9.76 -21.62 4.37
CA ALA A 187 -9.53 -20.48 5.26
C ALA A 187 -8.51 -19.50 4.65
N GLU A 188 -7.42 -20.04 4.08
CA GLU A 188 -6.37 -19.25 3.44
C GLU A 188 -6.90 -18.44 2.24
N ILE A 189 -7.72 -19.06 1.38
CA ILE A 189 -8.33 -18.39 0.22
C ILE A 189 -9.28 -17.27 0.66
N ILE A 190 -10.20 -17.55 1.58
CA ILE A 190 -11.20 -16.57 2.05
C ILE A 190 -10.51 -15.38 2.71
N ALA A 191 -9.52 -15.64 3.58
CA ALA A 191 -8.79 -14.57 4.23
C ALA A 191 -7.97 -13.73 3.26
N SER A 192 -7.31 -14.36 2.27
CA SER A 192 -6.61 -13.62 1.21
C SER A 192 -7.57 -12.75 0.39
N LEU A 193 -8.73 -13.27 -0.04
CA LEU A 193 -9.74 -12.51 -0.78
C LEU A 193 -10.22 -11.29 0.01
N TRP A 194 -10.66 -11.50 1.26
CA TRP A 194 -11.18 -10.43 2.10
C TRP A 194 -10.11 -9.37 2.41
N SER A 195 -8.89 -9.82 2.77
CA SER A 195 -7.79 -8.90 3.02
C SER A 195 -7.38 -8.12 1.77
N GLY A 196 -7.37 -8.75 0.61
CA GLY A 196 -7.14 -8.07 -0.67
C GLY A 196 -8.18 -6.99 -0.95
N ALA A 197 -9.47 -7.31 -0.75
CA ALA A 197 -10.55 -6.36 -0.92
C ALA A 197 -10.40 -5.15 0.02
N LEU A 198 -10.21 -5.39 1.32
CA LEU A 198 -9.99 -4.31 2.29
C LEU A 198 -8.73 -3.49 2.01
N PHE A 199 -7.66 -4.13 1.52
CA PHE A 199 -6.40 -3.44 1.20
C PHE A 199 -6.61 -2.45 0.06
N SER A 200 -7.26 -2.91 -1.02
CA SER A 200 -7.57 -2.08 -2.20
C SER A 200 -8.51 -0.94 -1.84
N LEU A 201 -9.59 -1.22 -1.11
CA LEU A 201 -10.52 -0.19 -0.63
C LEU A 201 -9.84 0.84 0.26
N GLY A 202 -8.99 0.40 1.19
CA GLY A 202 -8.22 1.28 2.07
C GLY A 202 -7.26 2.18 1.30
N LEU A 203 -6.59 1.67 0.25
CA LEU A 203 -5.74 2.47 -0.62
C LEU A 203 -6.52 3.54 -1.38
N MET A 204 -7.69 3.18 -1.91
CA MET A 204 -8.56 4.09 -2.65
C MET A 204 -9.13 5.19 -1.74
N ILE A 205 -9.66 4.82 -0.58
CA ILE A 205 -10.21 5.77 0.40
C ILE A 205 -9.12 6.69 0.94
N ALA A 206 -7.91 6.16 1.20
CA ALA A 206 -6.81 7.00 1.67
C ALA A 206 -6.27 7.96 0.59
N GLY A 207 -6.72 7.83 -0.67
CA GLY A 207 -6.22 8.59 -1.82
C GLY A 207 -4.85 8.14 -2.31
N MET A 208 -4.34 7.01 -1.80
CA MET A 208 -2.98 6.52 -2.06
C MET A 208 -2.81 5.93 -3.46
N THR A 209 -3.90 5.71 -4.17
CA THR A 209 -3.93 5.36 -5.59
C THR A 209 -3.60 6.54 -6.51
N ASN A 210 -3.64 7.77 -5.99
CA ASN A 210 -3.26 8.97 -6.71
C ASN A 210 -1.77 9.24 -6.52
N PRO A 211 -0.97 9.33 -7.59
CA PRO A 211 0.49 9.49 -7.45
C PRO A 211 0.89 10.80 -6.77
N THR A 212 0.06 11.84 -6.89
CA THR A 212 0.25 13.16 -6.28
C THR A 212 0.21 13.14 -4.75
N LYS A 213 -0.45 12.16 -4.12
CA LYS A 213 -0.57 12.06 -2.66
C LYS A 213 0.76 11.66 -2.01
N PRO A 214 1.40 10.53 -2.37
CA PRO A 214 2.74 10.20 -1.88
C PRO A 214 3.79 11.24 -2.23
N LEU A 215 3.78 11.80 -3.45
CA LEU A 215 4.72 12.84 -3.85
C LEU A 215 4.56 14.11 -3.01
N GLY A 216 3.30 14.53 -2.77
CA GLY A 216 3.00 15.66 -1.90
C GLY A 216 3.57 15.50 -0.49
N PHE A 217 3.54 14.29 0.07
CA PHE A 217 4.14 14.03 1.38
C PHE A 217 5.67 14.25 1.41
N TYR A 218 6.38 13.93 0.34
CA TYR A 218 7.83 14.12 0.25
C TYR A 218 8.23 15.53 -0.22
N SER A 219 7.29 16.39 -0.61
CA SER A 219 7.56 17.76 -1.08
C SER A 219 7.74 18.80 0.03
N MET A 220 8.22 18.38 1.21
CA MET A 220 8.31 19.24 2.41
C MET A 220 9.34 20.37 2.32
N ILE A 221 10.41 20.19 1.53
CA ILE A 221 11.47 21.20 1.36
C ILE A 221 11.30 22.08 0.12
N THR A 222 10.40 21.72 -0.79
CA THR A 222 10.12 22.47 -2.02
C THR A 222 9.12 23.59 -1.78
N ASP A 223 9.28 24.74 -2.44
CA ASP A 223 8.36 25.89 -2.38
C ASP A 223 8.02 26.38 -0.96
N GLY A 224 9.00 26.34 -0.05
CA GLY A 224 8.78 26.71 1.35
C GLY A 224 7.75 25.82 2.07
N GLY A 225 7.59 24.57 1.62
CA GLY A 225 6.66 23.58 2.20
C GLY A 225 5.21 23.73 1.74
N LYS A 226 4.89 24.67 0.85
CA LYS A 226 3.50 24.89 0.38
C LYS A 226 2.91 23.68 -0.36
N ARG A 227 3.75 22.85 -0.96
CA ARG A 227 3.34 21.63 -1.69
C ARG A 227 3.13 20.42 -0.78
N TRP A 228 3.53 20.52 0.48
CA TRP A 228 3.51 19.41 1.42
C TRP A 228 2.09 18.96 1.74
N ASP A 229 1.80 17.67 1.51
CA ASP A 229 0.54 17.03 1.88
C ASP A 229 0.76 16.02 3.04
N PRO A 230 0.35 16.34 4.27
CA PRO A 230 0.55 15.47 5.44
C PRO A 230 -0.39 14.27 5.49
N SER A 231 -1.29 14.06 4.51
CA SER A 231 -2.25 12.94 4.50
C SER A 231 -1.60 11.57 4.71
N PHE A 232 -0.39 11.38 4.17
CA PHE A 232 0.36 10.13 4.29
C PHE A 232 0.74 9.80 5.75
N LEU A 233 0.83 10.79 6.65
CA LEU A 233 1.07 10.59 8.10
C LEU A 233 -0.08 9.87 8.79
N MET A 234 -1.28 9.84 8.20
CA MET A 234 -2.39 9.10 8.80
C MET A 234 -2.15 7.58 8.76
N ILE A 235 -1.32 7.08 7.83
CA ILE A 235 -0.97 5.66 7.73
C ILE A 235 -0.16 5.17 8.94
N PRO A 236 0.95 5.80 9.35
CA PRO A 236 1.65 5.38 10.57
C PRO A 236 0.77 5.46 11.82
N ILE A 237 -0.13 6.44 11.90
CA ILE A 237 -1.01 6.64 13.07
C ILE A 237 -2.14 5.59 13.13
N PHE A 238 -2.88 5.40 12.03
CA PHE A 238 -4.10 4.59 12.01
C PHE A 238 -3.90 3.18 11.44
N ALA A 239 -2.75 2.91 10.81
CA ALA A 239 -2.44 1.58 10.29
C ALA A 239 -1.28 0.90 11.05
N LEU A 240 -0.13 1.57 11.09
CA LEU A 240 1.12 1.01 11.61
C LEU A 240 1.09 0.84 13.12
N LEU A 241 0.66 1.87 13.85
CA LEU A 241 0.61 1.86 15.31
C LEU A 241 -0.41 0.81 15.83
N PRO A 242 -1.65 0.71 15.33
CA PRO A 242 -2.55 -0.38 15.69
C PRO A 242 -1.98 -1.77 15.38
N ASN A 243 -1.37 -1.96 14.20
CA ASN A 243 -0.67 -3.20 13.87
C ASN A 243 0.39 -3.52 14.94
N PHE A 244 1.25 -2.57 15.29
CA PHE A 244 2.30 -2.77 16.29
C PHE A 244 1.74 -3.15 17.66
N LEU A 245 0.72 -2.42 18.14
CA LEU A 245 0.12 -2.64 19.46
C LEU A 245 -0.59 -3.99 19.59
N ILE A 246 -1.25 -4.45 18.52
CA ILE A 246 -1.99 -5.72 18.50
C ILE A 246 -1.03 -6.88 18.24
N TRP A 247 -0.15 -6.78 17.25
CA TRP A 247 0.67 -7.90 16.81
C TRP A 247 1.73 -8.28 17.85
N ARG A 248 2.29 -7.32 18.59
CA ARG A 248 3.21 -7.60 19.72
C ARG A 248 2.59 -8.49 20.80
N ARG A 249 1.25 -8.49 20.92
CA ARG A 249 0.51 -9.26 21.93
C ARG A 249 0.05 -10.62 21.41
N LEU A 250 -0.08 -10.78 20.09
CA LEU A 250 -0.69 -11.97 19.48
C LEU A 250 0.32 -12.87 18.77
N VAL A 251 1.27 -12.29 18.02
CA VAL A 251 2.20 -13.05 17.19
C VAL A 251 3.15 -13.84 18.08
N GLY A 252 3.26 -15.14 17.81
CA GLY A 252 4.07 -16.07 18.59
C GLY A 252 3.28 -16.85 19.64
N ARG A 253 2.04 -16.45 19.96
CA ARG A 253 1.17 -17.27 20.82
C ARG A 253 0.53 -18.41 20.02
N ALA A 254 0.44 -19.60 20.63
CA ALA A 254 -0.15 -20.77 19.99
C ALA A 254 -1.69 -20.67 19.88
N ASP A 255 -2.35 -20.10 20.88
CA ASP A 255 -3.82 -19.90 20.92
C ASP A 255 -4.32 -18.85 19.91
N ALA A 256 -3.45 -17.92 19.54
CA ALA A 256 -3.74 -16.89 18.54
C ALA A 256 -3.42 -17.34 17.09
N ALA A 257 -2.67 -18.43 16.92
CA ALA A 257 -2.19 -18.86 15.61
C ALA A 257 -3.34 -19.34 14.70
N PRO A 258 -3.27 -19.06 13.39
CA PRO A 258 -4.18 -19.65 12.42
C PRO A 258 -3.91 -21.14 12.18
N ARG A 259 -4.82 -21.82 11.48
CA ARG A 259 -4.58 -23.18 10.99
C ARG A 259 -3.35 -23.16 10.08
N GLY A 260 -2.29 -23.87 10.46
CA GLY A 260 -0.99 -23.86 9.75
C GLY A 260 0.09 -22.96 10.37
N GLY A 261 -0.20 -22.31 11.51
CA GLY A 261 0.80 -21.59 12.31
C GLY A 261 1.24 -20.24 11.73
N TRP A 262 2.22 -19.62 12.37
CA TRP A 262 2.79 -18.34 11.94
C TRP A 262 3.79 -18.53 10.79
N LYS A 263 3.52 -17.90 9.65
CA LYS A 263 4.36 -17.92 8.44
C LYS A 263 4.94 -16.52 8.16
N THR A 264 5.41 -15.84 9.21
CA THR A 264 5.95 -14.48 9.10
C THR A 264 7.40 -14.49 8.58
N PRO A 265 7.87 -13.42 7.91
CA PRO A 265 9.24 -13.36 7.41
C PRO A 265 10.27 -13.46 8.55
N THR A 266 11.27 -14.33 8.37
CA THR A 266 12.33 -14.63 9.35
C THR A 266 13.69 -14.02 9.00
N LYS A 267 13.86 -13.48 7.78
CA LYS A 267 15.14 -12.89 7.34
C LYS A 267 15.51 -11.69 8.20
N LYS A 268 16.66 -11.76 8.88
CA LYS A 268 17.20 -10.70 9.74
C LYS A 268 18.32 -9.87 9.11
N GLY A 269 19.06 -10.44 8.15
CA GLY A 269 20.26 -9.82 7.60
C GLY A 269 20.01 -8.45 6.98
N ILE A 270 20.85 -7.48 7.30
CA ILE A 270 20.96 -6.20 6.59
C ILE A 270 22.19 -6.35 5.70
N ASP A 271 21.95 -6.43 4.40
CA ASP A 271 22.98 -6.62 3.39
C ASP A 271 22.96 -5.46 2.38
N PHE A 272 24.03 -5.35 1.60
CA PHE A 272 24.11 -4.34 0.53
C PHE A 272 22.94 -4.48 -0.47
N LYS A 273 22.50 -5.72 -0.73
CA LYS A 273 21.34 -5.99 -1.61
C LYS A 273 20.06 -5.34 -1.09
N LEU A 274 19.79 -5.40 0.21
CA LEU A 274 18.66 -4.72 0.83
C LEU A 274 18.76 -3.21 0.67
N ILE A 275 19.91 -2.62 1.00
CA ILE A 275 20.09 -1.17 0.99
C ILE A 275 19.99 -0.64 -0.44
N ALA A 276 20.73 -1.24 -1.38
CA ALA A 276 20.70 -0.86 -2.79
C ALA A 276 19.30 -1.07 -3.40
N GLY A 277 18.64 -2.20 -3.10
CA GLY A 277 17.28 -2.47 -3.56
C GLY A 277 16.27 -1.47 -3.02
N SER A 278 16.34 -1.14 -1.73
CA SER A 278 15.48 -0.12 -1.13
C SER A 278 15.74 1.27 -1.71
N ALA A 279 16.99 1.62 -2.01
CA ALA A 279 17.33 2.88 -2.66
C ALA A 279 16.73 2.98 -4.07
N VAL A 280 16.90 1.95 -4.91
CA VAL A 280 16.32 1.90 -6.26
C VAL A 280 14.78 1.94 -6.21
N PHE A 281 14.19 1.23 -5.25
CA PHE A 281 12.74 1.30 -5.01
C PHE A 281 12.29 2.72 -4.65
N GLY A 282 13.00 3.40 -3.75
CA GLY A 282 12.71 4.76 -3.33
C GLY A 282 12.84 5.75 -4.48
N ILE A 283 13.85 5.60 -5.35
CA ILE A 283 13.99 6.42 -6.56
C ILE A 283 12.78 6.24 -7.48
N GLY A 284 12.45 5.00 -7.88
CA GLY A 284 11.30 4.76 -8.77
C GLY A 284 9.98 5.23 -8.17
N TRP A 285 9.81 5.09 -6.85
CA TRP A 285 8.63 5.61 -6.15
C TRP A 285 8.61 7.13 -6.07
N GLY A 286 9.74 7.81 -5.84
CA GLY A 286 9.84 9.27 -5.76
C GLY A 286 9.75 9.97 -7.11
N LEU A 287 10.03 9.28 -8.21
CA LEU A 287 9.86 9.83 -9.57
C LEU A 287 8.40 9.88 -10.00
N LEU A 288 7.58 8.88 -9.66
CA LEU A 288 6.19 8.81 -10.15
C LEU A 288 5.14 8.92 -9.05
N GLY A 289 5.44 8.54 -7.81
CA GLY A 289 4.49 8.47 -6.70
C GLY A 289 3.75 7.13 -6.57
N VAL A 290 4.01 6.17 -7.45
CA VAL A 290 3.31 4.86 -7.47
C VAL A 290 4.17 3.77 -6.86
N CYS A 291 3.62 3.06 -5.86
CA CYS A 291 4.20 1.85 -5.31
C CYS A 291 3.33 0.61 -5.65
N PRO A 292 3.76 -0.63 -5.37
CA PRO A 292 3.08 -1.84 -5.85
C PRO A 292 1.61 -1.98 -5.47
N GLY A 293 1.20 -1.54 -4.27
CA GLY A 293 -0.23 -1.59 -3.89
C GLY A 293 -1.10 -0.71 -4.80
N PRO A 294 -0.88 0.62 -4.82
CA PRO A 294 -1.45 1.55 -5.79
C PRO A 294 -1.30 1.12 -7.24
N GLY A 295 -0.14 0.56 -7.63
CA GLY A 295 0.12 0.08 -8.98
C GLY A 295 -0.77 -1.09 -9.39
N ILE A 296 -1.08 -2.03 -8.48
CA ILE A 296 -2.08 -3.08 -8.72
C ILE A 296 -3.47 -2.46 -8.98
N VAL A 297 -3.90 -1.52 -8.12
CA VAL A 297 -5.21 -0.86 -8.28
C VAL A 297 -5.26 -0.04 -9.58
N GLY A 298 -4.17 0.66 -9.90
CA GLY A 298 -3.98 1.36 -11.16
C GLY A 298 -3.98 0.42 -12.36
N GLY A 299 -3.49 -0.81 -12.23
CA GLY A 299 -3.60 -1.84 -13.28
C GLY A 299 -5.07 -2.18 -13.60
N PHE A 300 -5.96 -2.19 -12.62
CA PHE A 300 -7.38 -2.45 -12.82
C PHE A 300 -8.17 -1.22 -13.30
N LEU A 301 -7.86 -0.01 -12.80
CA LEU A 301 -8.69 1.19 -12.99
C LEU A 301 -8.02 2.34 -13.77
N GLY A 302 -6.69 2.31 -13.90
CA GLY A 302 -5.86 3.41 -14.38
C GLY A 302 -5.59 3.41 -15.89
N GLY A 303 -6.26 2.52 -16.65
CA GLY A 303 -6.13 2.42 -18.10
C GLY A 303 -4.70 2.12 -18.58
N TRP A 304 -4.30 2.74 -19.70
CA TRP A 304 -2.98 2.50 -20.31
C TRP A 304 -1.80 2.85 -19.40
N ARG A 305 -1.90 3.94 -18.63
CA ARG A 305 -0.86 4.37 -17.69
C ARG A 305 -0.62 3.31 -16.61
N GLY A 306 -1.71 2.83 -15.99
CA GLY A 306 -1.65 1.76 -14.99
C GLY A 306 -1.08 0.46 -15.55
N ALA A 307 -1.54 0.04 -16.74
CA ALA A 307 -1.04 -1.15 -17.42
C ALA A 307 0.46 -1.04 -17.76
N SER A 308 0.91 0.13 -18.24
CA SER A 308 2.31 0.41 -18.55
C SER A 308 3.21 0.31 -17.32
N TRP A 309 2.74 0.78 -16.17
CA TRP A 309 3.47 0.65 -14.90
C TRP A 309 3.56 -0.79 -14.44
N VAL A 310 2.46 -1.56 -14.52
CA VAL A 310 2.46 -2.98 -14.19
C VAL A 310 3.43 -3.74 -15.09
N PHE A 311 3.43 -3.45 -16.39
CA PHE A 311 4.36 -4.04 -17.35
C PHE A 311 5.81 -3.76 -16.96
N GLY A 312 6.17 -2.50 -16.72
CA GLY A 312 7.51 -2.12 -16.25
C GLY A 312 7.88 -2.85 -14.96
N PHE A 313 6.98 -2.88 -13.98
CA PHE A 313 7.20 -3.57 -12.71
C PHE A 313 7.48 -5.06 -12.87
N VAL A 314 6.71 -5.75 -13.71
CA VAL A 314 6.86 -7.19 -13.96
C VAL A 314 8.21 -7.46 -14.61
N LEU A 315 8.62 -6.66 -15.60
CA LEU A 315 9.94 -6.74 -16.23
C LEU A 315 11.08 -6.53 -15.23
N GLY A 316 11.01 -5.49 -14.40
CA GLY A 316 12.05 -5.20 -13.42
C GLY A 316 12.15 -6.25 -12.31
N ARG A 317 11.07 -6.99 -12.04
CA ARG A 317 11.00 -7.99 -10.98
C ARG A 317 11.42 -9.39 -11.43
N TYR A 318 11.42 -9.67 -12.74
CA TYR A 318 11.98 -10.89 -13.33
C TYR A 318 13.44 -11.05 -12.94
#